data_AF-A0A1M5EED7-F1
#
_entry.id   AF-A0A1M5EED7-F1
#
_cell.length_a   1.000
_cell.length_b   1.000
_cell.length_c   1.000
_cell.angle_alpha   90.00
_cell.angle_beta   90.00
_cell.angle_gamma   90.00
#
_symmetry.space_group_name_H-M   'P 1'
#
loop_
_entity.id
_entity.type
_entity.pdbx_description
1 polymer ?
#
loop_
_entity_poly.entity_id
_entity_poly.type
_entity_poly.pdbx_seq_one_letter_code
_entity_poly.pdbx_strand_id
1 'polypeptide(L)'
;MRRLAIPILCLMAACVPSTKNEVPGRNSPVATALPPMKTFATQRGGGVNRPNSQIAQDFLDLTFQMESGRPLPWLTKFEGPIKVAVTGQAPGSLEGDLARLLARLRSEAGINISRAARGEEAQIIVEAIPRKTLQKAVPQAACFVVPNVSGWSEFKRNRGNGKTDWTRLSNRKKATVIIPNDVSPQEVRDCLHEEISQALGPLNDLYRLPDSIFNDDNFHTILTGFDMLILRAYYSPELRNGMTRGQTARVLPAVLSRLNPRGNRASNAGANRTPKQWNDAITSALAMRTSQSQRAASAAKAVKIAQAQGWKDNRLAFSLFVQGRVTLGSKPETAISAFVQSGNIYKQLYGASVHAAHVNTQMAAFALSSGQLDVAIRLTDEGIPAARNSSNAALLATLLMIKAEALEASGRDEEARRVRLDSLGWGRYGFGSERNVRARLNEIKALAPRRVRS
;
A
#
# COMPACT_ATOMS: atom_id res chain seq x y z
N MET A 1 15.38 -15.53 -23.64
CA MET A 1 15.33 -15.55 -22.15
C MET A 1 13.91 -15.19 -21.69
N ARG A 2 13.07 -16.19 -21.38
CA ARG A 2 11.69 -15.97 -20.91
C ARG A 2 11.73 -15.55 -19.43
N ARG A 3 11.45 -14.28 -19.15
CA ARG A 3 11.28 -13.78 -17.77
C ARG A 3 9.91 -14.24 -17.26
N LEU A 4 9.91 -15.09 -16.23
CA LEU A 4 8.69 -15.42 -15.50
C LEU A 4 8.17 -14.18 -14.79
N ALA A 5 6.91 -13.84 -15.05
CA ALA A 5 6.23 -12.74 -14.39
C ALA A 5 5.71 -13.23 -13.04
N ILE A 6 6.48 -12.97 -11.99
CA ILE A 6 6.00 -12.95 -10.61
C ILE A 6 5.32 -11.57 -10.45
N PRO A 7 4.10 -11.45 -9.89
CA PRO A 7 3.64 -10.15 -9.40
C PRO A 7 4.69 -9.66 -8.39
N ILE A 8 5.27 -8.49 -8.65
CA ILE A 8 6.43 -7.99 -7.89
C ILE A 8 6.01 -6.67 -7.30
N LEU A 9 5.74 -6.70 -6.01
CA LEU A 9 5.44 -5.49 -5.29
C LEU A 9 6.72 -4.71 -4.99
N CYS A 10 6.87 -3.57 -5.66
CA CYS A 10 7.81 -2.54 -5.24
C CYS A 10 7.14 -1.73 -4.11
N LEU A 11 7.20 -2.21 -2.86
CA LEU A 11 6.86 -1.32 -1.75
C LEU A 11 7.80 -0.12 -1.80
N MET A 12 7.21 1.06 -1.96
CA MET A 12 7.83 2.30 -1.55
C MET A 12 7.91 2.31 -0.03
N ALA A 13 8.85 1.52 0.50
CA ALA A 13 9.36 1.75 1.83
C ALA A 13 9.68 3.25 1.91
N ALA A 14 9.14 3.93 2.91
CA ALA A 14 9.69 5.20 3.32
C ALA A 14 11.18 4.94 3.57
N CYS A 15 12.02 5.30 2.58
CA CYS A 15 13.45 5.09 2.66
C CYS A 15 13.95 5.91 3.84
N VAL A 16 14.13 5.25 4.98
CA VAL A 16 15.09 5.63 5.99
C VAL A 16 16.45 5.31 5.36
N PRO A 17 17.27 6.32 4.98
CA PRO A 17 18.62 6.04 4.54
C PRO A 17 19.38 5.43 5.72
N SER A 18 19.90 4.21 5.54
CA SER A 18 20.79 3.59 6.52
C SER A 18 22.14 4.30 6.47
N THR A 19 22.31 5.41 7.20
CA THR A 19 23.62 6.00 7.41
C THR A 19 24.38 5.15 8.41
N LYS A 20 25.29 4.30 7.91
CA LYS A 20 26.42 3.83 8.70
C LYS A 20 27.42 4.97 8.80
N ASN A 21 27.59 5.53 9.99
CA ASN A 21 28.85 6.04 10.54
C ASN A 21 28.59 6.54 11.96
N GLU A 22 29.11 5.80 12.95
CA GLU A 22 29.14 6.20 14.35
C GLU A 22 30.31 7.16 14.59
N VAL A 23 30.02 8.33 15.16
CA VAL A 23 30.98 9.05 16.00
C VAL A 23 30.38 9.02 17.41
N PRO A 24 31.06 8.47 18.42
CA PRO A 24 30.51 8.37 19.76
C PRO A 24 30.50 9.74 20.44
N GLY A 25 29.36 10.42 20.39
CA GLY A 25 29.10 11.59 21.23
C GLY A 25 28.67 11.15 22.63
N ARG A 26 29.52 11.41 23.63
CA ARG A 26 29.17 11.31 25.06
C ARG A 26 28.02 12.27 25.36
N ASN A 27 26.81 11.72 25.49
CA ASN A 27 25.68 12.17 26.34
C ASN A 27 24.43 11.37 25.95
N SER A 28 24.31 10.14 26.43
CA SER A 28 23.06 9.38 26.32
C SER A 28 22.14 9.76 27.50
N PRO A 29 21.02 10.47 27.29
CA PRO A 29 20.00 10.54 28.33
C PRO A 29 19.44 9.13 28.53
N VAL A 30 19.20 8.75 29.78
CA VAL A 30 18.58 7.49 30.21
C VAL A 30 17.51 7.08 29.21
N ALA A 31 17.75 5.98 28.49
CA ALA A 31 16.86 5.53 27.43
C ALA A 31 15.51 5.15 28.04
N THR A 32 14.54 6.06 27.99
CA THR A 32 13.16 5.76 28.37
C THR A 32 12.68 4.63 27.48
N ALA A 33 12.26 3.52 28.09
CA ALA A 33 11.74 2.36 27.38
C ALA A 33 10.56 2.80 26.50
N LEU A 34 10.48 2.27 25.27
CA LEU A 34 9.34 2.57 24.40
C LEU A 34 8.04 2.03 25.01
N PRO A 35 6.90 2.73 24.85
CA PRO A 35 5.61 2.24 25.30
C PRO A 35 5.22 0.92 24.60
N PRO A 36 4.23 0.18 25.12
CA PRO A 36 3.67 -0.98 24.43
C PRO A 36 3.25 -0.65 22.99
N MET A 37 3.45 -1.62 22.09
CA MET A 37 3.03 -1.47 20.69
C MET A 37 1.51 -1.37 20.60
N LYS A 38 1.01 -0.41 19.83
CA LYS A 38 -0.41 -0.26 19.53
C LYS A 38 -0.80 -1.11 18.31
N THR A 39 -2.06 -1.47 18.23
CA THR A 39 -2.64 -2.20 17.09
C THR A 39 -3.97 -1.57 16.71
N PHE A 40 -4.39 -1.77 15.47
CA PHE A 40 -5.71 -1.34 15.02
C PHE A 40 -6.77 -2.38 15.39
N ALA A 41 -7.94 -1.91 15.82
CA ALA A 41 -9.16 -2.71 15.78
C ALA A 41 -9.59 -2.93 14.32
N THR A 42 -10.38 -3.98 14.08
CA THR A 42 -10.91 -4.29 12.74
C THR A 42 -11.72 -3.11 12.20
N GLN A 43 -11.25 -2.49 11.11
CA GLN A 43 -11.98 -1.47 10.36
C GLN A 43 -12.74 -2.15 9.22
N ARG A 44 -14.05 -1.90 9.12
CA ARG A 44 -14.85 -2.35 7.97
C ARG A 44 -14.69 -1.36 6.81
N GLY A 45 -14.71 -1.87 5.58
CA GLY A 45 -14.74 -1.01 4.40
C GLY A 45 -16.02 -0.16 4.36
N GLY A 46 -15.88 1.10 3.93
CA GLY A 46 -17.04 1.94 3.59
C GLY A 46 -17.78 1.40 2.36
N GLY A 47 -19.01 1.86 2.13
CA GLY A 47 -19.78 1.49 0.93
C GLY A 47 -19.14 1.99 -0.36
N VAL A 48 -19.29 1.23 -1.45
CA VAL A 48 -18.78 1.63 -2.77
C VAL A 48 -19.75 2.58 -3.44
N ASN A 49 -19.30 3.81 -3.75
CA ASN A 49 -20.11 4.83 -4.44
C ASN A 49 -19.65 5.02 -5.89
N ARG A 50 -19.54 3.93 -6.66
CA ARG A 50 -19.12 3.94 -8.06
C ARG A 50 -20.20 3.32 -8.97
N PRO A 51 -20.42 3.84 -10.20
CA PRO A 51 -21.31 3.20 -11.17
C PRO A 51 -20.85 1.78 -11.51
N ASN A 52 -21.79 0.87 -11.67
CA ASN A 52 -21.51 -0.54 -11.95
C ASN A 52 -20.79 -0.76 -13.29
N SER A 53 -21.02 0.10 -14.29
CA SER A 53 -20.28 0.04 -15.56
C SER A 53 -18.78 0.32 -15.39
N GLN A 54 -18.41 1.23 -14.49
CA GLN A 54 -17.01 1.51 -14.18
C GLN A 54 -16.40 0.37 -13.36
N ILE A 55 -17.10 -0.12 -12.34
CA ILE A 55 -16.65 -1.28 -11.55
C ILE A 55 -16.44 -2.51 -12.46
N ALA A 56 -17.34 -2.74 -13.42
CA ALA A 56 -17.20 -3.85 -14.37
C ALA A 56 -15.94 -3.72 -15.22
N GLN A 57 -15.64 -2.52 -15.73
CA GLN A 57 -14.42 -2.29 -16.50
C GLN A 57 -13.17 -2.49 -15.64
N ASP A 58 -13.16 -1.96 -14.41
CA ASP A 58 -12.05 -2.13 -13.47
C ASP A 58 -11.86 -3.59 -13.08
N PHE A 59 -12.94 -4.34 -12.81
CA PHE A 59 -12.88 -5.79 -12.58
C PHE A 59 -12.19 -6.51 -13.73
N LEU A 60 -12.55 -6.20 -14.98
CA LEU A 60 -11.97 -6.86 -16.14
C LEU A 60 -10.49 -6.55 -16.30
N ASP A 61 -10.09 -5.31 -16.05
CA ASP A 61 -8.69 -4.87 -16.19
C ASP A 61 -7.81 -5.37 -15.03
N LEU A 62 -8.39 -5.54 -13.84
CA LEU A 62 -7.76 -6.18 -12.68
C LEU A 62 -7.58 -7.71 -12.88
N THR A 63 -8.50 -8.34 -13.62
CA THR A 63 -8.59 -9.81 -13.72
C THR A 63 -7.87 -10.39 -14.93
N PHE A 64 -7.93 -9.72 -16.08
CA PHE A 64 -7.49 -10.29 -17.37
C PHE A 64 -6.14 -9.73 -17.86
N GLN A 65 -5.41 -9.05 -16.99
CA GLN A 65 -4.06 -8.57 -17.24
C GLN A 65 -3.21 -8.85 -16.00
N MET A 66 -1.90 -8.98 -16.17
CA MET A 66 -0.94 -8.96 -15.08
C MET A 66 -0.31 -7.57 -14.95
N GLU A 67 0.25 -7.23 -13.79
CA GLU A 67 1.10 -6.03 -13.59
C GLU A 67 2.16 -5.84 -14.70
N SER A 68 2.75 -6.96 -15.15
CA SER A 68 3.72 -6.97 -16.26
C SER A 68 3.16 -6.54 -17.63
N GLY A 69 1.84 -6.36 -17.74
CA GLY A 69 1.10 -6.09 -18.97
C GLY A 69 0.69 -7.34 -19.74
N ARG A 70 1.17 -8.53 -19.36
CA ARG A 70 0.80 -9.80 -20.00
C ARG A 70 -0.70 -10.07 -19.84
N PRO A 71 -1.43 -10.45 -20.91
CA PRO A 71 -2.83 -10.80 -20.79
C PRO A 71 -2.99 -12.15 -20.08
N LEU A 72 -4.03 -12.27 -19.27
CA LEU A 72 -4.50 -13.53 -18.70
C LEU A 72 -5.69 -13.99 -19.56
N PRO A 73 -5.63 -15.16 -20.22
CA PRO A 73 -6.67 -15.58 -21.15
C PRO A 73 -7.97 -16.00 -20.44
N TRP A 74 -7.87 -16.44 -19.19
CA TRP A 74 -8.97 -17.07 -18.45
C TRP A 74 -9.08 -16.51 -17.04
N LEU A 75 -10.32 -16.40 -16.54
CA LEU A 75 -10.59 -16.23 -15.12
C LEU A 75 -10.20 -17.52 -14.40
N THR A 76 -9.42 -17.37 -13.32
CA THR A 76 -9.04 -18.48 -12.45
C THR A 76 -9.29 -18.13 -10.99
N LYS A 77 -9.88 -19.03 -10.22
CA LYS A 77 -10.12 -18.92 -8.78
C LYS A 77 -9.99 -20.28 -8.09
N PHE A 78 -9.92 -20.24 -6.76
CA PHE A 78 -10.10 -21.44 -5.94
C PHE A 78 -11.57 -21.88 -5.98
N GLU A 79 -11.78 -23.19 -5.88
CA GLU A 79 -13.10 -23.80 -5.72
C GLU A 79 -13.21 -24.44 -4.34
N GLY A 80 -14.38 -24.34 -3.72
CA GLY A 80 -14.63 -24.85 -2.37
C GLY A 80 -14.04 -23.99 -1.25
N PRO A 81 -14.03 -24.51 -0.01
CA PRO A 81 -13.43 -23.84 1.15
C PRO A 81 -11.93 -23.62 0.96
N ILE A 82 -11.45 -22.43 1.34
CA ILE A 82 -10.06 -22.03 1.22
C ILE A 82 -9.41 -22.06 2.61
N LYS A 83 -8.36 -22.85 2.74
CA LYS A 83 -7.55 -22.97 3.95
C LYS A 83 -6.22 -22.24 3.77
N VAL A 84 -5.88 -21.44 4.78
CA VAL A 84 -4.64 -20.66 4.82
C VAL A 84 -3.74 -21.21 5.90
N ALA A 85 -2.51 -21.61 5.56
CA ALA A 85 -1.47 -22.01 6.51
C ALA A 85 -0.42 -20.92 6.66
N VAL A 86 0.27 -20.89 7.80
CA VAL A 86 1.45 -20.04 8.05
C VAL A 86 2.63 -20.96 8.33
N THR A 87 3.75 -20.71 7.65
CA THR A 87 4.98 -21.50 7.78
C THR A 87 6.20 -20.58 7.90
N GLY A 88 7.35 -21.16 8.26
CA GLY A 88 8.58 -20.41 8.47
C GLY A 88 8.63 -19.70 9.82
N GLN A 89 9.48 -18.69 9.93
CA GLN A 89 9.68 -17.92 11.16
C GLN A 89 8.75 -16.71 11.16
N ALA A 90 7.45 -16.96 11.40
CA ALA A 90 6.42 -15.93 11.43
C ALA A 90 6.64 -14.92 12.59
N PRO A 91 6.61 -13.60 12.32
CA PRO A 91 6.64 -12.59 13.39
C PRO A 91 5.43 -12.70 14.31
N GLY A 92 5.60 -12.34 15.59
CA GLY A 92 4.54 -12.51 16.60
C GLY A 92 3.23 -11.74 16.32
N SER A 93 3.25 -10.69 15.51
CA SER A 93 2.04 -9.94 15.11
C SER A 93 1.24 -10.61 13.98
N LEU A 94 1.87 -11.49 13.19
CA LEU A 94 1.34 -12.01 11.93
C LEU A 94 0.01 -12.73 12.13
N GLU A 95 -0.10 -13.64 13.09
CA GLU A 95 -1.32 -14.43 13.29
C GLU A 95 -2.53 -13.56 13.63
N GLY A 96 -2.33 -12.52 14.44
CA GLY A 96 -3.40 -11.57 14.79
C GLY A 96 -3.87 -10.77 13.58
N ASP A 97 -2.94 -10.30 12.75
CA ASP A 97 -3.24 -9.57 11.52
C ASP A 97 -3.93 -10.46 10.48
N LEU A 98 -3.44 -11.69 10.30
CA LEU A 98 -4.04 -12.67 9.42
C LEU A 98 -5.46 -13.04 9.88
N ALA A 99 -5.67 -13.29 11.18
CA ALA A 99 -6.99 -13.61 11.72
C ALA A 99 -8.02 -12.50 11.43
N ARG A 100 -7.64 -11.23 11.59
CA ARG A 100 -8.48 -10.07 11.23
C ARG A 100 -8.79 -10.03 9.74
N LEU A 101 -7.78 -10.20 8.88
CA LEU A 101 -7.97 -10.24 7.43
C LEU A 101 -8.94 -11.36 7.00
N LEU A 102 -8.73 -12.59 7.49
CA LEU A 102 -9.60 -13.72 7.15
C LEU A 102 -11.05 -13.51 7.63
N ALA A 103 -11.24 -12.89 8.80
CA ALA A 103 -12.56 -12.52 9.28
C ALA A 103 -13.26 -11.48 8.38
N ARG A 104 -12.51 -10.50 7.88
CA ARG A 104 -13.03 -9.52 6.92
C ARG A 104 -13.37 -10.14 5.57
N LEU A 105 -12.50 -10.99 5.01
CA LEU A 105 -12.77 -11.70 3.76
C LEU A 105 -14.04 -12.56 3.83
N ARG A 106 -14.30 -13.21 4.98
CA ARG A 106 -15.56 -13.93 5.21
C ARG A 106 -16.77 -13.00 5.29
N SER A 107 -16.69 -11.96 6.12
CA SER A 107 -17.84 -11.11 6.46
C SER A 107 -18.18 -10.05 5.41
N GLU A 108 -17.18 -9.49 4.73
CA GLU A 108 -17.36 -8.42 3.74
C GLU A 108 -17.40 -8.97 2.31
N ALA A 109 -16.50 -9.90 1.96
CA ALA A 109 -16.42 -10.47 0.61
C ALA A 109 -17.19 -11.79 0.43
N GLY A 110 -17.68 -12.41 1.52
CA GLY A 110 -18.43 -13.67 1.45
C GLY A 110 -17.60 -14.88 1.02
N ILE A 111 -16.27 -14.81 1.15
CA ILE A 111 -15.37 -15.89 0.74
C ILE A 111 -15.26 -16.91 1.88
N ASN A 112 -15.49 -18.19 1.59
CA ASN A 112 -15.29 -19.27 2.55
C ASN A 112 -13.78 -19.51 2.77
N ILE A 113 -13.17 -18.71 3.62
CA ILE A 113 -11.73 -18.75 3.92
C ILE A 113 -11.45 -18.83 5.41
N SER A 114 -10.56 -19.72 5.84
CA SER A 114 -10.21 -19.93 7.25
C SER A 114 -8.75 -20.36 7.45
N ARG A 115 -8.23 -20.25 8.68
CA ARG A 115 -6.93 -20.84 9.01
C ARG A 115 -7.03 -22.36 8.92
N ALA A 116 -6.01 -22.98 8.33
CA ALA A 116 -5.85 -24.42 8.32
C ALA A 116 -5.62 -24.94 9.75
N ALA A 117 -6.31 -26.02 10.12
CA ALA A 117 -5.98 -26.77 11.33
C ALA A 117 -4.62 -27.48 11.17
N ARG A 118 -4.04 -27.95 12.28
CA ARG A 118 -2.79 -28.72 12.24
C ARG A 118 -3.00 -29.98 11.40
N GLY A 119 -2.18 -30.16 10.36
CA GLY A 119 -2.26 -31.31 9.45
C GLY A 119 -3.30 -31.17 8.34
N GLU A 120 -4.11 -30.10 8.34
CA GLU A 120 -5.05 -29.81 7.26
C GLU A 120 -4.32 -29.23 6.04
N GLU A 121 -4.68 -29.69 4.85
CA GLU A 121 -4.11 -29.15 3.62
C GLU A 121 -4.59 -27.72 3.36
N ALA A 122 -3.64 -26.79 3.20
CA ALA A 122 -3.91 -25.40 2.86
C ALA A 122 -3.83 -25.14 1.35
N GLN A 123 -4.78 -24.39 0.80
CA GLN A 123 -4.74 -23.87 -0.57
C GLN A 123 -3.84 -22.64 -0.68
N ILE A 124 -3.76 -21.82 0.36
CA ILE A 124 -2.85 -20.68 0.44
C ILE A 124 -1.86 -20.90 1.57
N ILE A 125 -0.57 -20.79 1.29
CA ILE A 125 0.49 -20.89 2.30
C ILE A 125 1.17 -19.53 2.41
N VAL A 126 1.16 -18.94 3.60
CA VAL A 126 1.95 -17.75 3.92
C VAL A 126 3.27 -18.21 4.53
N GLU A 127 4.37 -18.04 3.82
CA GLU A 127 5.70 -18.41 4.31
C GLU A 127 6.53 -17.18 4.63
N ALA A 128 6.96 -17.09 5.89
CA ALA A 128 7.78 -16.00 6.40
C ALA A 128 9.28 -16.35 6.33
N ILE A 129 10.04 -15.59 5.55
CA ILE A 129 11.49 -15.79 5.32
C ILE A 129 12.28 -14.49 5.53
N PRO A 130 13.62 -14.52 5.73
CA PRO A 130 14.41 -13.30 5.80
C PRO A 130 14.37 -12.49 4.50
N ARG A 131 14.20 -11.16 4.59
CA ARG A 131 14.16 -10.24 3.44
C ARG A 131 15.37 -10.39 2.52
N LYS A 132 16.57 -10.57 3.11
CA LYS A 132 17.80 -10.81 2.32
C LYS A 132 17.72 -12.08 1.47
N THR A 133 17.05 -13.12 1.95
CA THR A 133 16.84 -14.37 1.21
C THR A 133 15.87 -14.15 0.06
N LEU A 134 14.78 -13.43 0.32
CA LEU A 134 13.78 -13.04 -0.68
C LEU A 134 14.43 -12.22 -1.81
N GLN A 135 15.09 -11.11 -1.47
CA GLN A 135 15.67 -10.16 -2.42
C GLN A 135 16.84 -10.74 -3.23
N LYS A 136 17.55 -11.75 -2.73
CA LYS A 136 18.54 -12.48 -3.54
C LYS A 136 17.90 -13.16 -4.75
N ALA A 137 16.67 -13.67 -4.61
CA ALA A 137 15.97 -14.30 -5.72
C ALA A 137 15.15 -13.29 -6.53
N VAL A 138 14.45 -12.36 -5.86
CA VAL A 138 13.54 -11.38 -6.47
C VAL A 138 13.90 -9.97 -5.97
N PRO A 139 14.92 -9.31 -6.55
CA PRO A 139 15.55 -8.12 -5.95
C PRO A 139 14.65 -6.91 -5.69
N GLN A 140 13.55 -6.77 -6.44
CA GLN A 140 12.65 -5.62 -6.32
C GLN A 140 11.39 -5.94 -5.51
N ALA A 141 11.16 -7.21 -5.13
CA ALA A 141 9.98 -7.58 -4.38
C ALA A 141 10.16 -7.28 -2.90
N ALA A 142 9.16 -6.66 -2.29
CA ALA A 142 8.99 -6.64 -0.85
C ALA A 142 8.36 -7.95 -0.35
N CYS A 143 7.27 -8.34 -0.98
CA CYS A 143 6.60 -9.62 -0.89
C CYS A 143 6.12 -10.01 -2.30
N PHE A 144 5.67 -11.26 -2.46
CA PHE A 144 5.06 -11.71 -3.71
C PHE A 144 4.23 -12.98 -3.51
N VAL A 145 3.28 -13.21 -4.40
CA VAL A 145 2.49 -14.44 -4.52
C VAL A 145 2.89 -15.27 -5.75
N VAL A 146 2.99 -16.59 -5.57
CA VAL A 146 3.29 -17.55 -6.64
C VAL A 146 2.30 -18.72 -6.65
N PRO A 147 1.85 -19.18 -7.82
CA PRO A 147 0.91 -20.29 -7.93
C PRO A 147 1.62 -21.65 -7.93
N ASN A 148 0.85 -22.71 -7.68
CA ASN A 148 1.22 -24.13 -7.84
C ASN A 148 2.43 -24.61 -7.03
N VAL A 149 2.80 -23.89 -5.97
CA VAL A 149 3.89 -24.27 -5.07
C VAL A 149 3.44 -24.18 -3.62
N SER A 150 4.08 -24.96 -2.76
CA SER A 150 3.76 -25.07 -1.33
C SER A 150 4.83 -24.43 -0.43
N GLY A 151 5.65 -23.55 -0.98
CA GLY A 151 6.69 -22.85 -0.23
C GLY A 151 7.88 -22.36 -1.06
N TRP A 152 8.79 -21.67 -0.39
CA TRP A 152 10.01 -21.08 -0.93
C TRP A 152 10.93 -22.09 -1.60
N SER A 153 11.13 -23.25 -0.96
CA SER A 153 11.99 -24.31 -1.50
C SER A 153 11.44 -24.85 -2.83
N GLU A 154 10.13 -25.02 -2.95
CA GLU A 154 9.50 -25.48 -4.18
C GLU A 154 9.48 -24.38 -5.26
N PHE A 155 9.23 -23.12 -4.87
CA PHE A 155 9.37 -21.97 -5.75
C PHE A 155 10.76 -21.93 -6.40
N LYS A 156 11.84 -22.05 -5.61
CA LYS A 156 13.22 -22.04 -6.15
C LYS A 156 13.46 -23.15 -7.16
N ARG A 157 13.00 -24.37 -6.88
CA ARG A 157 13.16 -25.53 -7.80
C ARG A 157 12.38 -25.37 -9.10
N ASN A 158 11.21 -24.74 -9.04
CA ASN A 158 10.31 -24.59 -10.19
C ASN A 158 10.46 -23.23 -10.88
N ARG A 159 11.39 -22.39 -10.44
CA ARG A 159 11.69 -21.14 -11.11
C ARG A 159 12.27 -21.43 -12.48
N GLY A 160 11.62 -20.92 -13.52
CA GLY A 160 12.05 -21.03 -14.91
C GLY A 160 11.22 -22.00 -15.75
N ASN A 161 10.55 -22.97 -15.13
CA ASN A 161 9.91 -24.08 -15.85
C ASN A 161 8.44 -23.85 -16.24
N GLY A 162 7.86 -22.74 -15.80
CA GLY A 162 6.48 -22.36 -16.11
C GLY A 162 5.40 -22.95 -15.21
N LYS A 163 5.74 -23.80 -14.22
CA LYS A 163 4.80 -24.27 -13.20
C LYS A 163 4.20 -23.10 -12.39
N THR A 164 5.00 -22.07 -12.17
CA THR A 164 4.67 -20.85 -11.41
C THR A 164 4.15 -19.70 -12.29
N ASP A 165 3.78 -19.97 -13.55
CA ASP A 165 3.29 -18.93 -14.48
C ASP A 165 1.76 -18.81 -14.40
N TRP A 166 1.28 -17.68 -13.85
CA TRP A 166 -0.15 -17.36 -13.75
C TRP A 166 -0.91 -17.45 -15.07
N THR A 167 -0.25 -17.15 -16.20
CA THR A 167 -0.89 -17.18 -17.54
C THR A 167 -1.25 -18.58 -18.03
N ARG A 168 -0.75 -19.62 -17.37
CA ARG A 168 -0.97 -21.02 -17.72
C ARG A 168 -2.01 -21.72 -16.84
N LEU A 169 -2.56 -21.03 -15.86
CA LEU A 169 -3.55 -21.60 -14.96
C LEU A 169 -4.90 -21.76 -15.67
N SER A 170 -5.55 -22.90 -15.42
CA SER A 170 -6.96 -23.13 -15.74
C SER A 170 -7.86 -23.03 -14.49
N ASN A 171 -7.29 -23.26 -13.30
CA ASN A 171 -7.89 -23.03 -12.00
C ASN A 171 -6.80 -22.75 -10.95
N ARG A 172 -7.19 -22.35 -9.73
CA ARG A 172 -6.26 -22.22 -8.60
C ARG A 172 -6.46 -23.38 -7.63
N LYS A 173 -5.38 -24.12 -7.36
CA LYS A 173 -5.37 -25.22 -6.38
C LYS A 173 -4.42 -24.95 -5.21
N LYS A 174 -3.31 -24.27 -5.49
CA LYS A 174 -2.30 -23.90 -4.51
C LYS A 174 -1.69 -22.55 -4.87
N ALA A 175 -1.45 -21.71 -3.88
CA ALA A 175 -0.61 -20.53 -3.98
C ALA A 175 0.23 -20.36 -2.71
N THR A 176 1.42 -19.81 -2.86
CA THR A 176 2.25 -19.40 -1.73
C THR A 176 2.46 -17.89 -1.77
N VAL A 177 2.18 -17.25 -0.63
CA VAL A 177 2.48 -15.85 -0.32
C VAL A 177 3.81 -15.83 0.43
N ILE A 178 4.83 -15.23 -0.16
CA ILE A 178 6.17 -15.12 0.43
C ILE A 178 6.31 -13.73 1.03
N ILE A 179 6.56 -13.67 2.35
CA ILE A 179 6.70 -12.40 3.08
C ILE A 179 8.01 -12.34 3.86
N PRO A 180 8.59 -11.15 4.02
CA PRO A 180 9.77 -10.97 4.86
C PRO A 180 9.39 -11.06 6.35
N ASN A 181 10.24 -11.67 7.17
CA ASN A 181 10.02 -11.83 8.60
C ASN A 181 10.80 -10.83 9.48
N ASP A 182 11.64 -10.01 8.88
CA ASP A 182 12.54 -9.04 9.51
C ASP A 182 12.17 -7.59 9.14
N VAL A 183 10.87 -7.33 8.94
CA VAL A 183 10.28 -6.02 8.64
C VAL A 183 9.26 -5.58 9.70
N SER A 184 8.64 -4.39 9.55
CA SER A 184 7.67 -3.89 10.53
C SER A 184 6.38 -4.73 10.54
N PRO A 185 5.66 -4.79 11.69
CA PRO A 185 4.34 -5.42 11.76
C PRO A 185 3.37 -4.89 10.70
N GLN A 186 3.38 -3.58 10.44
CA GLN A 186 2.59 -3.01 9.36
C GLN A 186 3.00 -3.55 8.00
N GLU A 187 4.29 -3.59 7.65
CA GLU A 187 4.75 -4.10 6.35
C GLU A 187 4.35 -5.57 6.14
N VAL A 188 4.42 -6.39 7.20
CA VAL A 188 3.88 -7.77 7.17
C VAL A 188 2.38 -7.77 6.87
N ARG A 189 1.60 -6.96 7.59
CA ARG A 189 0.14 -6.88 7.39
C ARG A 189 -0.22 -6.41 5.98
N ASP A 190 0.45 -5.37 5.49
CA ASP A 190 0.19 -4.80 4.18
C ASP A 190 0.41 -5.88 3.09
N CYS A 191 1.50 -6.63 3.19
CA CYS A 191 1.74 -7.82 2.36
C CYS A 191 0.67 -8.92 2.52
N LEU A 192 0.17 -9.19 3.74
CA LEU A 192 -0.92 -10.17 3.92
C LEU A 192 -2.17 -9.74 3.16
N HIS A 193 -2.55 -8.47 3.24
CA HIS A 193 -3.75 -7.97 2.57
C HIS A 193 -3.62 -8.09 1.06
N GLU A 194 -2.50 -7.64 0.50
CA GLU A 194 -2.26 -7.63 -0.92
C GLU A 194 -2.09 -9.01 -1.50
N GLU A 195 -1.10 -9.77 -1.02
CA GLU A 195 -0.70 -11.03 -1.63
C GLU A 195 -1.74 -12.13 -1.46
N ILE A 196 -2.52 -12.11 -0.36
CA ILE A 196 -3.66 -13.03 -0.21
C ILE A 196 -4.79 -12.63 -1.16
N SER A 197 -5.07 -11.33 -1.31
CA SER A 197 -6.11 -10.89 -2.25
C SER A 197 -5.73 -11.20 -3.70
N GLN A 198 -4.45 -11.07 -4.06
CA GLN A 198 -3.92 -11.48 -5.35
C GLN A 198 -3.95 -13.01 -5.53
N ALA A 199 -3.61 -13.78 -4.48
CA ALA A 199 -3.77 -15.24 -4.48
C ALA A 199 -5.21 -15.65 -4.75
N LEU A 200 -6.18 -14.90 -4.23
CA LEU A 200 -7.62 -15.16 -4.41
C LEU A 200 -8.13 -14.79 -5.80
N GLY A 201 -7.64 -13.72 -6.42
CA GLY A 201 -8.21 -13.23 -7.68
C GLY A 201 -7.32 -12.25 -8.46
N PRO A 202 -7.62 -10.93 -8.49
CA PRO A 202 -6.90 -9.94 -9.31
C PRO A 202 -5.37 -10.07 -9.28
N LEU A 203 -4.70 -9.85 -10.42
CA LEU A 203 -3.23 -9.96 -10.55
C LEU A 203 -2.60 -8.73 -11.21
N ASN A 204 -3.34 -7.62 -11.20
CA ASN A 204 -2.94 -6.35 -11.80
C ASN A 204 -3.26 -5.22 -10.85
N ASP A 205 -2.49 -4.15 -10.99
CA ASP A 205 -2.68 -2.90 -10.26
C ASP A 205 -2.95 -1.76 -11.22
N LEU A 206 -3.78 -0.82 -10.79
CA LEU A 206 -4.30 0.26 -11.62
C LEU A 206 -4.26 1.59 -10.87
N TYR A 207 -3.35 2.48 -11.27
CA TYR A 207 -3.21 3.84 -10.72
C TYR A 207 -4.47 4.72 -10.70
N ARG A 208 -5.51 4.33 -11.44
CA ARG A 208 -6.79 5.05 -11.48
C ARG A 208 -7.76 4.62 -10.38
N LEU A 209 -7.38 3.67 -9.52
CA LEU A 209 -8.21 3.14 -8.44
C LEU A 209 -7.80 3.75 -7.09
N PRO A 210 -8.17 5.02 -6.82
CA PRO A 210 -7.72 5.71 -5.61
C PRO A 210 -8.16 5.03 -4.30
N ASP A 211 -9.19 4.19 -4.36
CA ASP A 211 -9.86 3.56 -3.23
C ASP A 211 -9.56 2.06 -3.16
N SER A 212 -8.39 1.61 -3.61
CA SER A 212 -8.08 0.19 -3.82
C SER A 212 -6.67 -0.12 -3.33
N ILE A 213 -6.47 -1.31 -2.75
CA ILE A 213 -5.11 -1.83 -2.54
C ILE A 213 -4.44 -2.18 -3.87
N PHE A 214 -5.23 -2.56 -4.89
CA PHE A 214 -4.76 -2.80 -6.27
C PHE A 214 -4.41 -1.51 -7.03
N ASN A 215 -3.79 -0.56 -6.34
CA ASN A 215 -3.30 0.69 -6.87
C ASN A 215 -1.84 0.85 -6.43
N ASP A 216 -0.96 0.98 -7.42
CA ASP A 216 0.48 1.12 -7.26
C ASP A 216 0.94 2.37 -6.47
N ASP A 217 0.04 3.28 -6.08
CA ASP A 217 0.40 4.44 -5.25
C ASP A 217 0.74 4.09 -3.78
N ASN A 218 0.36 2.90 -3.31
CA ASN A 218 0.58 2.40 -1.95
C ASN A 218 -0.03 3.27 -0.83
N PHE A 219 -1.05 4.07 -1.10
CA PHE A 219 -1.68 4.89 -0.05
C PHE A 219 -2.63 4.10 0.83
N HIS A 220 -3.33 3.12 0.24
CA HIS A 220 -4.17 2.17 0.96
C HIS A 220 -3.35 0.94 1.36
N THR A 221 -3.30 0.66 2.66
CA THR A 221 -2.49 -0.42 3.23
C THR A 221 -3.32 -1.62 3.71
N ILE A 222 -4.64 -1.52 3.55
CA ILE A 222 -5.60 -2.58 3.84
C ILE A 222 -6.67 -2.62 2.75
N LEU A 223 -7.23 -3.80 2.51
CA LEU A 223 -8.39 -4.00 1.63
C LEU A 223 -9.52 -3.04 1.99
N THR A 224 -9.97 -2.27 1.01
CA THR A 224 -11.04 -1.29 1.12
C THR A 224 -12.42 -1.92 0.84
N GLY A 225 -13.48 -1.13 0.92
CA GLY A 225 -14.81 -1.57 0.48
C GLY A 225 -14.89 -1.88 -1.02
N PHE A 226 -14.11 -1.19 -1.85
CA PHE A 226 -14.02 -1.46 -3.28
C PHE A 226 -13.37 -2.83 -3.52
N ASP A 227 -12.24 -3.11 -2.85
CA ASP A 227 -11.55 -4.40 -2.98
C ASP A 227 -12.43 -5.56 -2.53
N MET A 228 -13.16 -5.39 -1.43
CA MET A 228 -14.11 -6.40 -0.94
C MET A 228 -15.26 -6.64 -1.94
N LEU A 229 -15.77 -5.60 -2.60
CA LEU A 229 -16.77 -5.75 -3.66
C LEU A 229 -16.20 -6.49 -4.89
N ILE A 230 -14.98 -6.16 -5.31
CA ILE A 230 -14.30 -6.85 -6.42
C ILE A 230 -14.14 -8.33 -6.09
N LEU A 231 -13.62 -8.67 -4.91
CA LEU A 231 -13.45 -10.05 -4.46
C LEU A 231 -14.79 -10.79 -4.33
N ARG A 232 -15.84 -10.12 -3.83
CA ARG A 232 -17.20 -10.70 -3.75
C ARG A 232 -17.79 -10.99 -5.13
N ALA A 233 -17.60 -10.09 -6.09
CA ALA A 233 -17.98 -10.33 -7.48
C ALA A 233 -17.17 -11.49 -8.07
N TYR A 234 -15.85 -11.55 -7.81
CA TYR A 234 -14.94 -12.59 -8.30
C TYR A 234 -15.38 -14.00 -7.88
N TYR A 235 -15.85 -14.13 -6.63
CA TYR A 235 -16.35 -15.38 -6.06
C TYR A 235 -17.85 -15.61 -6.25
N SER A 236 -18.55 -14.77 -7.02
CA SER A 236 -19.96 -15.00 -7.33
C SER A 236 -20.14 -16.30 -8.16
N PRO A 237 -21.20 -17.09 -7.92
CA PRO A 237 -21.42 -18.40 -8.58
C PRO A 237 -21.50 -18.35 -10.11
N GLU A 238 -21.89 -17.20 -10.65
CA GLU A 238 -22.05 -16.95 -12.08
C GLU A 238 -20.70 -16.82 -12.79
N LEU A 239 -19.62 -16.43 -12.09
CA LEU A 239 -18.26 -16.41 -12.62
C LEU A 239 -17.57 -17.74 -12.35
N ARG A 240 -17.00 -18.37 -13.38
CA ARG A 240 -16.40 -19.73 -13.28
C ARG A 240 -15.00 -19.76 -13.86
N ASN A 241 -14.20 -20.72 -13.38
CA ASN A 241 -12.90 -21.03 -13.97
C ASN A 241 -13.03 -21.26 -15.48
N GLY A 242 -12.10 -20.73 -16.27
CA GLY A 242 -12.08 -20.86 -17.73
C GLY A 242 -12.91 -19.82 -18.50
N MET A 243 -13.61 -18.90 -17.83
CA MET A 243 -14.29 -17.80 -18.53
C MET A 243 -13.29 -16.82 -19.16
N THR A 244 -13.52 -16.45 -20.41
CA THR A 244 -12.81 -15.35 -21.09
C THR A 244 -13.21 -13.98 -20.55
N ARG A 245 -12.43 -12.95 -20.89
CA ARG A 245 -12.78 -11.54 -20.63
C ARG A 245 -14.17 -11.19 -21.17
N GLY A 246 -14.49 -11.62 -22.39
CA GLY A 246 -15.77 -11.33 -23.03
C GLY A 246 -16.97 -12.05 -22.38
N GLN A 247 -16.81 -13.31 -21.98
CA GLN A 247 -17.83 -14.03 -21.23
C GLN A 247 -18.08 -13.39 -19.87
N THR A 248 -17.00 -13.05 -19.16
CA THR A 248 -17.08 -12.37 -17.85
C THR A 248 -17.77 -11.02 -17.96
N ALA A 249 -17.42 -10.22 -18.99
CA ALA A 249 -18.04 -8.92 -19.24
C ALA A 249 -19.57 -8.99 -19.44
N ARG A 250 -20.09 -10.10 -20.00
CA ARG A 250 -21.54 -10.32 -20.16
C ARG A 250 -22.25 -10.66 -18.84
N VAL A 251 -21.56 -11.30 -17.90
CA VAL A 251 -22.12 -11.74 -16.62
C VAL A 251 -22.07 -10.63 -15.56
N LEU A 252 -21.01 -9.82 -15.58
CA LEU A 252 -20.75 -8.79 -14.55
C LEU A 252 -21.92 -7.82 -14.30
N PRO A 253 -22.67 -7.31 -15.30
CA PRO A 253 -23.74 -6.35 -15.04
C PRO A 253 -24.81 -6.88 -14.08
N ALA A 254 -25.25 -8.13 -14.25
CA ALA A 254 -26.25 -8.75 -13.38
C ALA A 254 -25.69 -8.99 -11.96
N VAL A 255 -24.44 -9.47 -11.87
CA VAL A 255 -23.75 -9.69 -10.59
C VAL A 255 -23.60 -8.37 -9.82
N LEU A 256 -23.15 -7.29 -10.48
CA LEU A 256 -22.94 -6.00 -9.85
C LEU A 256 -24.24 -5.29 -9.51
N SER A 257 -25.30 -5.44 -10.31
CA SER A 257 -26.63 -4.93 -9.97
C SER A 257 -27.14 -5.54 -8.66
N ARG A 258 -26.91 -6.84 -8.44
CA ARG A 258 -27.24 -7.55 -7.19
C ARG A 258 -26.35 -7.12 -6.02
N LEU A 259 -25.05 -6.96 -6.24
CA LEU A 259 -24.08 -6.67 -5.16
C LEU A 259 -23.98 -5.18 -4.79
N ASN A 260 -24.25 -4.29 -5.74
CA ASN A 260 -24.14 -2.84 -5.61
C ASN A 260 -25.33 -2.15 -6.33
N PRO A 261 -26.57 -2.28 -5.83
CA PRO A 261 -27.75 -1.75 -6.50
C PRO A 261 -27.73 -0.22 -6.66
N ARG A 262 -27.09 0.51 -5.73
CA ARG A 262 -26.88 1.97 -5.82
C ARG A 262 -25.98 2.38 -6.99
N GLY A 263 -25.20 1.43 -7.54
CA GLY A 263 -24.35 1.62 -8.71
C GLY A 263 -25.08 1.53 -10.05
N ASN A 264 -26.38 1.20 -10.07
CA ASN A 264 -27.20 1.11 -11.29
C ASN A 264 -27.56 2.50 -11.83
N ARG A 265 -26.55 3.24 -12.27
CA ARG A 265 -26.67 4.58 -12.84
C ARG A 265 -25.81 4.70 -14.10
N ALA A 266 -26.24 5.56 -15.01
CA ALA A 266 -25.51 5.85 -16.24
C ALA A 266 -24.11 6.42 -15.91
N SER A 267 -23.13 6.05 -16.74
CA SER A 267 -21.76 6.56 -16.66
C SER A 267 -21.09 6.44 -18.02
N ASN A 268 -20.30 7.45 -18.38
CA ASN A 268 -19.43 7.42 -19.55
C ASN A 268 -18.17 6.61 -19.21
N ALA A 269 -18.30 5.28 -19.16
CA ALA A 269 -17.23 4.36 -18.77
C ALA A 269 -16.07 4.23 -19.81
N GLY A 270 -15.99 5.13 -20.79
CA GLY A 270 -15.25 4.91 -22.05
C GLY A 270 -13.81 5.44 -22.16
N ALA A 271 -13.27 6.24 -21.24
CA ALA A 271 -12.05 7.02 -21.53
C ALA A 271 -10.93 6.97 -20.47
N ASN A 272 -10.71 5.82 -19.81
CA ASN A 272 -9.86 5.74 -18.62
C ASN A 272 -8.64 4.81 -18.71
N ARG A 273 -8.13 4.49 -19.92
CA ARG A 273 -6.86 3.76 -20.00
C ARG A 273 -5.69 4.69 -19.65
N THR A 274 -4.88 4.29 -18.68
CA THR A 274 -3.64 4.98 -18.36
C THR A 274 -2.58 4.61 -19.41
N PRO A 275 -1.99 5.58 -20.16
CA PRO A 275 -0.98 5.28 -21.15
C PRO A 275 0.26 4.66 -20.51
N LYS A 276 0.86 3.66 -21.18
CA LYS A 276 2.08 3.00 -20.72
C LYS A 276 3.22 4.01 -20.44
N GLN A 277 3.35 5.03 -21.28
CA GLN A 277 4.34 6.09 -21.10
C GLN A 277 4.22 6.85 -19.77
N TRP A 278 3.00 6.97 -19.22
CA TRP A 278 2.79 7.59 -17.92
C TRP A 278 3.20 6.62 -16.80
N ASN A 279 2.79 5.35 -16.89
CA ASN A 279 3.21 4.31 -15.94
C ASN A 279 4.74 4.23 -15.87
N ASP A 280 5.42 4.14 -17.02
CA ASP A 280 6.88 4.04 -17.10
C ASP A 280 7.57 5.27 -16.49
N ALA A 281 6.98 6.46 -16.64
CA ALA A 281 7.49 7.69 -16.04
C ALA A 281 7.35 7.72 -14.51
N ILE A 282 6.20 7.28 -13.99
CA ILE A 282 5.97 7.13 -12.55
C ILE A 282 6.93 6.08 -11.95
N THR A 283 6.99 4.89 -12.54
CA THR A 283 7.89 3.82 -12.07
C THR A 283 9.35 4.30 -12.05
N SER A 284 9.80 4.99 -13.10
CA SER A 284 11.16 5.53 -13.17
C SER A 284 11.42 6.63 -12.14
N ALA A 285 10.41 7.45 -11.82
CA ALA A 285 10.49 8.48 -10.78
C ALA A 285 10.62 7.88 -9.36
N LEU A 286 10.05 6.70 -9.13
CA LEU A 286 10.06 6.01 -7.83
C LEU A 286 11.21 5.02 -7.65
N ALA A 287 11.90 4.65 -8.74
CA ALA A 287 12.95 3.64 -8.73
C ALA A 287 14.16 4.02 -7.85
N MET A 288 14.48 3.18 -6.87
CA MET A 288 15.57 3.42 -5.90
C MET A 288 16.97 3.48 -6.54
N ARG A 289 17.20 2.77 -7.67
CA ARG A 289 18.52 2.67 -8.34
C ARG A 289 18.78 3.76 -9.37
N THR A 290 17.85 4.70 -9.54
CA THR A 290 17.92 5.79 -10.51
C THR A 290 18.49 7.05 -9.85
N SER A 291 19.30 7.82 -10.58
CA SER A 291 19.87 9.07 -10.05
C SER A 291 18.77 10.09 -9.73
N GLN A 292 19.00 10.97 -8.75
CA GLN A 292 17.97 11.94 -8.34
C GLN A 292 17.53 12.86 -9.50
N SER A 293 18.46 13.26 -10.37
CA SER A 293 18.15 14.08 -11.56
C SER A 293 17.24 13.34 -12.54
N GLN A 294 17.54 12.05 -12.82
CA GLN A 294 16.71 11.23 -13.70
C GLN A 294 15.31 10.96 -13.10
N ARG A 295 15.22 10.74 -11.78
CA ARG A 295 13.93 10.61 -11.10
C ARG A 295 13.13 11.91 -11.21
N ALA A 296 13.75 13.07 -11.00
CA ALA A 296 13.09 14.36 -11.09
C ALA A 296 12.58 14.65 -12.52
N ALA A 297 13.38 14.33 -13.54
CA ALA A 297 12.98 14.42 -14.94
C ALA A 297 11.79 13.50 -15.27
N SER A 298 11.80 12.27 -14.73
CA SER A 298 10.71 11.30 -14.91
C SER A 298 9.42 11.75 -14.23
N ALA A 299 9.51 12.30 -13.01
CA ALA A 299 8.36 12.86 -12.31
C ALA A 299 7.75 14.05 -13.06
N ALA A 300 8.60 14.97 -13.55
CA ALA A 300 8.14 16.09 -14.38
C ALA A 300 7.49 15.61 -15.70
N LYS A 301 8.01 14.55 -16.32
CA LYS A 301 7.41 13.91 -17.49
C LYS A 301 6.04 13.34 -17.18
N ALA A 302 5.85 12.67 -16.04
CA ALA A 302 4.55 12.13 -15.63
C ALA A 302 3.50 13.25 -15.47
N VAL A 303 3.85 14.37 -14.84
CA VAL A 303 2.98 15.55 -14.72
C VAL A 303 2.60 16.10 -16.10
N LYS A 304 3.57 16.29 -16.99
CA LYS A 304 3.32 16.76 -18.36
C LYS A 304 2.36 15.85 -19.13
N ILE A 305 2.54 14.52 -19.02
CA ILE A 305 1.64 13.57 -19.67
C ILE A 305 0.23 13.67 -19.08
N ALA A 306 0.10 13.74 -17.75
CA ALA A 306 -1.20 13.87 -17.10
C ALA A 306 -1.94 15.15 -17.53
N GLN A 307 -1.23 16.27 -17.62
CA GLN A 307 -1.77 17.55 -18.11
C GLN A 307 -2.17 17.48 -19.58
N ALA A 308 -1.34 16.88 -20.45
CA ALA A 308 -1.63 16.72 -21.87
C ALA A 308 -2.84 15.80 -22.13
N GLN A 309 -3.11 14.85 -21.23
CA GLN A 309 -4.31 14.01 -21.26
C GLN A 309 -5.55 14.74 -20.72
N GLY A 310 -5.42 15.96 -20.21
CA GLY A 310 -6.51 16.73 -19.60
C GLY A 310 -7.02 16.13 -18.29
N TRP A 311 -6.23 15.28 -17.61
CA TRP A 311 -6.65 14.63 -16.38
C TRP A 311 -6.79 15.62 -15.23
N LYS A 312 -7.84 15.44 -14.44
CA LYS A 312 -8.09 16.17 -13.18
C LYS A 312 -8.32 15.20 -12.01
N ASP A 313 -7.90 13.95 -12.18
CA ASP A 313 -8.18 12.83 -11.27
C ASP A 313 -6.94 12.39 -10.47
N ASN A 314 -7.01 11.20 -9.84
CA ASN A 314 -5.94 10.58 -9.05
C ASN A 314 -4.57 10.63 -9.75
N ARG A 315 -4.53 10.44 -11.06
CA ARG A 315 -3.28 10.30 -11.82
C ARG A 315 -2.51 11.61 -11.87
N LEU A 316 -3.20 12.75 -12.05
CA LEU A 316 -2.55 14.06 -11.96
C LEU A 316 -2.09 14.34 -10.53
N ALA A 317 -2.96 14.12 -9.55
CA ALA A 317 -2.65 14.36 -8.13
C ALA A 317 -1.44 13.53 -7.68
N PHE A 318 -1.37 12.26 -8.06
CA PHE A 318 -0.24 11.38 -7.76
C PHE A 318 1.03 11.78 -8.48
N SER A 319 0.95 12.18 -9.76
CA SER A 319 2.11 12.70 -10.51
C SER A 319 2.75 13.90 -9.80
N LEU A 320 1.92 14.83 -9.34
CA LEU A 320 2.36 16.01 -8.58
C LEU A 320 2.93 15.64 -7.22
N PHE A 321 2.30 14.70 -6.50
CA PHE A 321 2.83 14.19 -5.24
C PHE A 321 4.23 13.57 -5.40
N VAL A 322 4.41 12.73 -6.43
CA VAL A 322 5.70 12.11 -6.76
C VAL A 322 6.74 13.17 -7.13
N GLN A 323 6.37 14.16 -7.94
CA GLN A 323 7.25 15.29 -8.27
C GLN A 323 7.69 16.03 -7.00
N GLY A 324 6.74 16.34 -6.11
CA GLY A 324 6.99 16.95 -4.81
C GLY A 324 8.06 16.20 -4.03
N ARG A 325 7.86 14.89 -3.84
CA ARG A 325 8.77 14.04 -3.07
C ARG A 325 10.17 13.96 -3.66
N VAL A 326 10.29 13.79 -4.98
CA VAL A 326 11.58 13.58 -5.64
C VAL A 326 12.40 14.88 -5.70
N THR A 327 11.73 16.02 -5.77
CA THR A 327 12.37 17.34 -5.91
C THR A 327 12.60 18.05 -4.58
N LEU A 328 12.07 17.54 -3.46
CA LEU A 328 12.13 18.20 -2.15
C LEU A 328 13.54 18.65 -1.74
N GLY A 329 14.55 17.80 -1.91
CA GLY A 329 15.93 18.10 -1.52
C GLY A 329 16.73 18.96 -2.51
N SER A 330 16.25 19.14 -3.75
CA SER A 330 17.02 19.83 -4.80
C SER A 330 16.32 21.06 -5.38
N LYS A 331 14.98 21.12 -5.34
CA LYS A 331 14.14 22.21 -5.84
C LYS A 331 12.94 22.42 -4.90
N PRO A 332 13.14 23.01 -3.71
CA PRO A 332 12.09 23.14 -2.69
C PRO A 332 10.83 23.86 -3.18
N GLU A 333 10.99 24.94 -3.95
CA GLU A 333 9.86 25.70 -4.51
C GLU A 333 9.01 24.86 -5.46
N THR A 334 9.65 24.08 -6.34
CA THR A 334 8.95 23.12 -7.21
C THR A 334 8.22 22.08 -6.38
N ALA A 335 8.85 21.58 -5.32
CA ALA A 335 8.27 20.56 -4.47
C ALA A 335 7.02 21.06 -3.74
N ILE A 336 7.10 22.25 -3.13
CA ILE A 336 5.99 22.88 -2.42
C ILE A 336 4.83 23.17 -3.38
N SER A 337 5.11 23.76 -4.54
CA SER A 337 4.07 24.01 -5.56
C SER A 337 3.37 22.72 -5.98
N ALA A 338 4.13 21.64 -6.21
CA ALA A 338 3.57 20.34 -6.57
C ALA A 338 2.73 19.73 -5.43
N PHE A 339 3.17 19.82 -4.17
CA PHE A 339 2.38 19.35 -3.02
C PHE A 339 1.10 20.14 -2.81
N VAL A 340 1.13 21.47 -2.95
CA VAL A 340 -0.07 22.31 -2.85
C VAL A 340 -1.08 21.94 -3.93
N GLN A 341 -0.64 21.82 -5.19
CA GLN A 341 -1.52 21.41 -6.28
C GLN A 341 -2.08 19.99 -6.07
N SER A 342 -1.22 19.04 -5.67
CA SER A 342 -1.64 17.67 -5.35
C SER A 342 -2.67 17.61 -4.22
N GLY A 343 -2.41 18.32 -3.12
CA GLY A 343 -3.30 18.41 -1.96
C GLY A 343 -4.66 19.02 -2.31
N ASN A 344 -4.68 20.07 -3.13
CA ASN A 344 -5.92 20.68 -3.60
C ASN A 344 -6.76 19.69 -4.42
N ILE A 345 -6.14 18.96 -5.34
CA ILE A 345 -6.85 17.95 -6.14
C ILE A 345 -7.36 16.82 -5.23
N TYR A 346 -6.54 16.29 -4.33
CA TYR A 346 -6.99 15.22 -3.43
C TYR A 346 -8.11 15.67 -2.49
N LYS A 347 -8.05 16.87 -1.95
CA LYS A 347 -9.11 17.43 -1.10
C LYS A 347 -10.40 17.64 -1.90
N GLN A 348 -10.31 18.09 -3.15
CA GLN A 348 -11.47 18.24 -4.03
C GLN A 348 -12.11 16.89 -4.37
N LEU A 349 -11.30 15.86 -4.66
CA LEU A 349 -11.79 14.55 -5.07
C LEU A 349 -12.29 13.70 -3.90
N TYR A 350 -11.58 13.72 -2.76
CA TYR A 350 -11.74 12.75 -1.69
C TYR A 350 -11.90 13.37 -0.29
N GLY A 351 -11.85 14.70 -0.16
CA GLY A 351 -11.93 15.39 1.12
C GLY A 351 -10.77 15.02 2.07
N ALA A 352 -11.08 14.85 3.35
CA ALA A 352 -10.13 14.40 4.37
C ALA A 352 -9.82 12.90 4.20
N SER A 353 -8.89 12.59 3.30
CA SER A 353 -8.53 11.23 2.87
C SER A 353 -7.07 10.89 3.21
N VAL A 354 -6.72 9.60 3.10
CA VAL A 354 -5.34 9.15 3.29
C VAL A 354 -4.38 9.81 2.28
N HIS A 355 -4.86 10.11 1.08
CA HIS A 355 -4.12 10.86 0.07
C HIS A 355 -3.74 12.26 0.57
N ALA A 356 -4.73 12.99 1.10
CA ALA A 356 -4.50 14.30 1.70
C ALA A 356 -3.57 14.21 2.92
N ALA A 357 -3.70 13.17 3.76
CA ALA A 357 -2.81 12.96 4.91
C ALA A 357 -1.35 12.74 4.52
N HIS A 358 -1.09 12.03 3.41
CA HIS A 358 0.26 11.90 2.86
C HIS A 358 0.84 13.25 2.40
N VAL A 359 0.05 14.09 1.73
CA VAL A 359 0.47 15.46 1.35
C VAL A 359 0.71 16.31 2.60
N ASN A 360 -0.23 16.30 3.54
CA ASN A 360 -0.13 17.04 4.81
C ASN A 360 1.10 16.66 5.60
N THR A 361 1.55 15.40 5.56
CA THR A 361 2.78 14.98 6.22
C THR A 361 4.01 15.72 5.69
N GLN A 362 4.11 15.86 4.36
CA GLN A 362 5.23 16.56 3.72
C GLN A 362 5.16 18.07 3.98
N MET A 363 3.96 18.65 3.84
CA MET A 363 3.72 20.07 4.09
C MET A 363 3.92 20.44 5.56
N ALA A 364 3.53 19.58 6.51
CA ALA A 364 3.73 19.81 7.93
C ALA A 364 5.20 19.72 8.33
N ALA A 365 5.95 18.79 7.75
CA ALA A 365 7.40 18.70 7.95
C ALA A 365 8.11 19.98 7.46
N PHE A 366 7.70 20.52 6.31
CA PHE A 366 8.22 21.80 5.79
C PHE A 366 7.81 23.00 6.65
N ALA A 367 6.56 23.04 7.12
CA ALA A 367 6.09 24.08 8.03
C ALA A 367 6.87 24.06 9.35
N LEU A 368 7.10 22.87 9.91
CA LEU A 368 7.92 22.68 11.11
C LEU A 368 9.34 23.20 10.88
N SER A 369 10.00 22.81 9.78
CA SER A 369 11.37 23.28 9.49
C SER A 369 11.48 24.78 9.26
N SER A 370 10.38 25.42 8.86
CA SER A 370 10.30 26.87 8.62
C SER A 370 9.83 27.65 9.85
N GLY A 371 9.65 26.99 11.01
CA GLY A 371 9.14 27.64 12.23
C GLY A 371 7.66 28.00 12.20
N GLN A 372 6.90 27.56 11.19
CA GLN A 372 5.45 27.79 11.08
C GLN A 372 4.70 26.74 11.92
N LEU A 373 4.84 26.82 13.24
CA LEU A 373 4.40 25.78 14.17
C LEU A 373 2.88 25.54 14.12
N ASP A 374 2.07 26.60 14.09
CA ASP A 374 0.61 26.48 14.01
C ASP A 374 0.14 25.86 12.69
N VAL A 375 0.86 26.12 11.60
CA VAL A 375 0.60 25.49 10.30
C VAL A 375 0.93 24.00 10.36
N ALA A 376 2.06 23.62 10.97
CA ALA A 376 2.42 22.21 11.16
C ALA A 376 1.40 21.45 12.03
N ILE A 377 0.95 22.06 13.13
CA ILE A 377 -0.08 21.49 14.01
C ILE A 377 -1.40 21.31 13.24
N ARG A 378 -1.88 22.35 12.53
CA ARG A 378 -3.12 22.25 11.76
C ARG A 378 -3.07 21.16 10.69
N LEU A 379 -1.99 21.11 9.89
CA LEU A 379 -1.83 20.11 8.84
C LEU A 379 -1.78 18.68 9.41
N THR A 380 -1.09 18.49 10.53
CA THR A 380 -1.06 17.18 11.20
C THR A 380 -2.42 16.80 11.76
N ASP A 381 -3.15 17.73 12.38
CA ASP A 381 -4.50 17.51 12.89
C ASP A 381 -5.51 17.12 11.80
N GLU A 382 -5.42 17.74 10.62
CA GLU A 382 -6.22 17.35 9.47
C GLU A 382 -5.89 15.93 8.96
N GLY A 383 -4.63 15.51 9.04
CA GLY A 383 -4.16 14.21 8.51
C GLY A 383 -4.37 13.02 9.46
N ILE A 384 -4.31 13.24 10.77
CA ILE A 384 -4.34 12.18 11.79
C ILE A 384 -5.59 11.29 11.69
N PRO A 385 -6.83 11.83 11.57
CA PRO A 385 -8.03 11.00 11.45
C PRO A 385 -7.99 10.09 10.22
N ALA A 386 -7.55 10.63 9.07
CA ALA A 386 -7.46 9.87 7.84
C ALA A 386 -6.43 8.73 7.93
N ALA A 387 -5.24 8.99 8.51
CA ALA A 387 -4.22 7.97 8.72
C ALA A 387 -4.68 6.87 9.70
N ARG A 388 -5.45 7.23 10.72
CA ARG A 388 -6.06 6.28 11.66
C ARG A 388 -7.12 5.43 10.99
N ASN A 389 -8.03 6.04 10.22
CA ASN A 389 -9.13 5.34 9.55
C ASN A 389 -8.64 4.41 8.43
N SER A 390 -7.55 4.75 7.75
CA SER A 390 -6.89 3.87 6.78
C SER A 390 -5.99 2.81 7.43
N SER A 391 -5.92 2.76 8.76
CA SER A 391 -5.05 1.85 9.51
C SER A 391 -3.57 1.95 9.13
N ASN A 392 -3.09 3.13 8.75
CA ASN A 392 -1.69 3.36 8.38
C ASN A 392 -0.90 3.90 9.59
N ALA A 393 -0.30 2.99 10.38
CA ALA A 393 0.42 3.36 11.59
C ALA A 393 1.71 4.14 11.33
N ALA A 394 2.45 3.84 10.26
CA ALA A 394 3.66 4.57 9.90
C ALA A 394 3.35 6.05 9.56
N LEU A 395 2.27 6.27 8.80
CA LEU A 395 1.76 7.61 8.51
C LEU A 395 1.27 8.31 9.78
N LEU A 396 0.43 7.64 10.58
CA LEU A 396 -0.11 8.15 11.83
C LEU A 396 0.99 8.53 12.82
N ALA A 397 1.98 7.65 13.02
CA ALA A 397 3.12 7.89 13.89
C ALA A 397 3.95 9.08 13.40
N THR A 398 4.18 9.20 12.09
CA THR A 398 4.90 10.36 11.54
C THR A 398 4.16 11.67 11.79
N LEU A 399 2.85 11.73 11.53
CA LEU A 399 2.03 12.92 11.78
C LEU A 399 2.04 13.31 13.26
N LEU A 400 1.89 12.33 14.16
CA LEU A 400 1.96 12.56 15.61
C LEU A 400 3.35 13.02 16.07
N MET A 401 4.42 12.46 15.51
CA MET A 401 5.79 12.91 15.80
C MET A 401 5.99 14.38 15.38
N ILE A 402 5.58 14.76 14.16
CA ILE A 402 5.66 16.16 13.69
C ILE A 402 4.83 17.08 14.61
N LYS A 403 3.61 16.66 14.97
CA LYS A 403 2.75 17.42 15.89
C LYS A 403 3.41 17.60 17.25
N ALA A 404 4.03 16.56 17.81
CA ALA A 404 4.71 16.64 19.10
C ALA A 404 5.87 17.63 19.07
N GLU A 405 6.70 17.62 18.02
CA GLU A 405 7.79 18.58 17.87
C GLU A 405 7.28 20.02 17.70
N ALA A 406 6.21 20.23 16.93
CA ALA A 406 5.60 21.55 16.78
C ALA A 406 4.99 22.08 18.09
N LEU A 407 4.31 21.21 18.85
CA LEU A 407 3.76 21.54 20.18
C LEU A 407 4.86 21.92 21.16
N GLU A 408 5.94 21.14 21.21
CA GLU A 408 7.10 21.45 22.06
C GLU A 408 7.74 22.77 21.63
N ALA A 409 7.97 23.00 20.34
CA ALA A 409 8.50 24.28 19.86
C ALA A 409 7.58 25.48 20.22
N SER A 410 6.27 25.27 20.36
CA SER A 410 5.28 26.29 20.74
C SER A 410 5.10 26.50 22.25
N GLY A 411 5.87 25.81 23.11
CA GLY A 411 5.76 25.92 24.57
C GLY A 411 4.71 25.01 25.21
N ARG A 412 4.06 24.13 24.43
CA ARG A 412 2.98 23.24 24.89
C ARG A 412 3.52 21.87 25.31
N ASP A 413 4.44 21.87 26.29
CA ASP A 413 5.28 20.71 26.64
C ASP A 413 4.49 19.48 27.15
N GLU A 414 3.46 19.69 27.96
CA GLU A 414 2.58 18.62 28.46
C GLU A 414 1.81 17.91 27.33
N GLU A 415 1.32 18.68 26.36
CA GLU A 415 0.64 18.15 25.19
C GLU A 415 1.60 17.42 24.27
N ALA A 416 2.78 18.00 24.02
CA ALA A 416 3.83 17.38 23.23
C ALA A 416 4.23 16.02 23.81
N ARG A 417 4.39 15.90 25.13
CA ARG A 417 4.74 14.64 25.80
C ARG A 417 3.68 13.56 25.58
N ARG A 418 2.40 13.89 25.73
CA ARG A 418 1.29 12.95 25.50
C ARG A 418 1.23 12.48 24.05
N VAL A 419 1.31 13.41 23.10
CA VAL A 419 1.31 13.09 21.66
C VAL A 419 2.51 12.23 21.28
N ARG A 420 3.69 12.53 21.83
CA ARG A 420 4.92 11.75 21.61
C ARG A 420 4.81 10.33 22.15
N LEU A 421 4.23 10.13 23.33
CA LEU A 421 3.99 8.78 23.85
C LEU A 421 3.05 7.99 22.93
N ASP A 422 1.99 8.60 22.42
CA ASP A 422 1.08 7.96 21.46
C ASP A 422 1.80 7.62 20.13
N SER A 423 2.62 8.55 19.62
CA SER A 423 3.38 8.36 18.38
C SER A 423 4.36 7.20 18.45
N LEU A 424 5.00 6.99 19.60
CA LEU A 424 5.93 5.87 19.82
C LEU A 424 5.21 4.52 19.85
N GLY A 425 4.02 4.45 20.46
CA GLY A 425 3.20 3.24 20.48
C GLY A 425 2.79 2.80 19.07
N TRP A 426 2.35 3.75 18.23
CA TRP A 426 2.08 3.50 16.81
C TRP A 426 3.34 3.23 16.00
N GLY A 427 4.44 3.92 16.32
CA GLY A 427 5.74 3.75 15.66
C GLY A 427 6.25 2.31 15.77
N ARG A 428 6.03 1.62 16.89
CA ARG A 428 6.40 0.20 17.02
C ARG A 428 5.67 -0.71 16.03
N TYR A 429 4.43 -0.40 15.70
CA TYR A 429 3.68 -1.14 14.68
C TYR A 429 4.08 -0.73 13.26
N GLY A 430 4.22 0.57 13.00
CA GLY A 430 4.54 1.12 11.69
C GLY A 430 5.99 0.92 11.22
N PHE A 431 6.96 1.07 12.12
CA PHE A 431 8.40 1.03 11.83
C PHE A 431 9.12 -0.21 12.39
N GLY A 432 8.44 -0.97 13.27
CA GLY A 432 8.96 -2.21 13.85
C GLY A 432 9.96 -1.95 14.98
N SER A 433 11.23 -2.20 14.71
CA SER A 433 12.29 -2.19 15.73
C SER A 433 12.41 -0.83 16.44
N GLU A 434 12.79 -0.86 17.71
CA GLU A 434 13.05 0.36 18.49
C GLU A 434 14.06 1.29 17.80
N ARG A 435 15.08 0.72 17.17
CA ARG A 435 16.06 1.46 16.37
C ARG A 435 15.38 2.28 15.27
N ASN A 436 14.47 1.68 14.51
CA ASN A 436 13.78 2.37 13.42
C ASN A 436 12.84 3.47 13.94
N VAL A 437 12.14 3.20 15.05
CA VAL A 437 11.28 4.21 15.70
C VAL A 437 12.10 5.41 16.15
N ARG A 438 13.24 5.17 16.81
CA ARG A 438 14.14 6.23 17.28
C ARG A 438 14.80 6.98 16.12
N ALA A 439 15.24 6.28 15.08
CA ALA A 439 15.78 6.91 13.87
C ALA A 439 14.77 7.87 13.26
N ARG A 440 13.51 7.43 13.10
CA ARG A 440 12.44 8.27 12.55
C ARG A 440 12.12 9.47 13.45
N LEU A 441 12.09 9.28 14.76
CA LEU A 441 11.89 10.38 15.71
C LEU A 441 13.04 11.41 15.60
N ASN A 442 14.29 10.95 15.50
CA ASN A 442 15.45 11.82 15.39
C ASN A 442 15.46 12.61 14.08
N GLU A 443 15.05 12.00 12.96
CA GLU A 443 14.86 12.71 11.68
C GLU A 443 13.86 13.86 11.82
N ILE A 444 12.73 13.63 12.49
CA ILE A 444 11.67 14.64 12.67
C ILE A 444 12.12 15.72 13.66
N LYS A 445 12.79 15.34 14.75
CA LYS A 445 13.40 16.28 15.71
C LYS A 445 14.40 17.22 15.05
N ALA A 446 15.19 16.71 14.10
CA ALA A 446 16.16 17.52 13.37
C ALA A 446 15.51 18.61 12.50
N LEU A 447 14.20 18.51 12.21
CA LEU A 447 13.46 19.55 11.50
C LEU A 447 13.05 20.71 12.42
N ALA A 448 12.84 20.47 13.71
CA ALA A 448 12.31 21.51 14.59
C ALA A 448 13.31 22.68 14.75
N PRO A 449 12.84 23.94 14.74
CA PRO A 449 13.71 25.08 14.99
C PRO A 449 14.29 24.99 16.40
N ARG A 450 15.57 25.33 16.57
CA ARG A 450 16.18 25.41 17.90
C ARG A 450 15.43 26.47 18.72
N ARG A 451 14.91 26.10 19.89
CA ARG A 451 14.42 27.09 20.88
C ARG A 451 15.56 28.08 21.15
N VAL A 452 15.38 29.34 20.78
CA VAL A 452 16.18 30.43 21.35
C VAL A 452 15.72 30.51 22.81
N ARG A 453 16.58 30.11 23.74
CA ARG A 453 16.33 30.35 25.17
C ARG A 453 16.35 31.86 25.35
N SER A 454 15.19 32.46 25.60
CA SER A 454 15.05 33.83 26.11
C SER A 454 15.49 33.90 27.55
#